data_AF-A0A126SYK8-F1
#
_entry.id   AF-A0A126SYK8-F1
#
_cell.length_a   1.000
_cell.length_b   1.000
_cell.length_c   1.000
_cell.angle_alpha   90.00
_cell.angle_beta   90.00
_cell.angle_gamma   90.00
#
_symmetry.space_group_name_H-M   'P 1'
#
loop_
_entity.id
_entity.type
_entity.pdbx_description
1 polymer ?
#
loop_
_entity_poly.entity_id
_entity_poly.type
_entity_poly.pdbx_seq_one_letter_code
_entity_poly.pdbx_strand_id
1 'polypeptide(L)' 'MQLRILWEEILKRFKKVEVVGEPKHLRSNFIRGITELPVVVHGK' A
#
# COMPACT_ATOMS: atom_id res chain seq x y z
N MET A 1 1.80 16.25 0.19
CA MET A 1 0.35 16.52 0.33
C MET A 1 -0.52 15.32 -0.04
N GLN A 2 -0.31 14.68 -1.20
CA GLN A 2 -1.13 13.53 -1.65
C GLN A 2 -1.06 12.31 -0.72
N LEU A 3 0.15 11.91 -0.29
CA LEU A 3 0.32 10.79 0.65
C LEU A 3 -0.36 11.04 2.00
N ARG A 4 -0.41 12.30 2.45
CA ARG A 4 -1.10 12.67 3.69
C ARG A 4 -2.59 12.40 3.57
N ILE A 5 -3.23 12.89 2.51
CA ILE A 5 -4.67 12.69 2.28
C ILE A 5 -5.01 11.20 2.14
N LEU A 6 -4.17 10.43 1.42
CA LEU A 6 -4.33 8.99 1.30
C LEU A 6 -4.34 8.31 2.68
N TRP A 7 -3.36 8.61 3.53
CA TRP A 7 -3.27 8.01 4.86
C TRP A 7 -4.38 8.48 5.80
N GLU A 8 -4.79 9.75 5.74
CA GLU A 8 -5.93 10.29 6.51
C GLU A 8 -7.22 9.50 6.20
N GLU A 9 -7.50 9.20 4.93
CA GLU A 9 -8.69 8.43 4.54
C GLU A 9 -8.58 6.94 4.87
N ILE A 10 -7.39 6.34 4.74
CA ILE A 10 -7.15 4.94 5.13
C ILE A 10 -7.41 4.74 6.62
N LEU A 11 -6.87 5.61 7.48
CA LEU A 11 -7.01 5.50 8.94
C LEU A 11 -8.46 5.75 9.43
N LYS A 12 -9.27 6.49 8.66
CA LYS A 12 -10.70 6.64 8.93
C LYS A 12 -11.48 5.35 8.68
N ARG A 13 -11.13 4.59 7.64
CA ARG A 13 -11.93 3.46 7.14
C ARG A 13 -11.45 2.08 7.60
N PHE A 14 -10.15 1.94 7.87
CA PHE A 14 -9.53 0.66 8.18
C PHE A 14 -8.77 0.72 9.50
N LYS A 15 -8.86 -0.36 10.29
CA LYS A 15 -8.10 -0.55 11.55
C LYS A 15 -6.67 -1.04 11.27
N LYS A 16 -6.49 -1.86 10.24
CA LYS A 16 -5.20 -2.47 9.87
C LYS A 16 -5.16 -2.73 8.37
N VAL A 17 -4.01 -2.49 7.76
CA VAL A 17 -3.67 -2.94 6.40
C VAL A 17 -2.54 -3.95 6.54
N GLU A 18 -2.82 -5.19 6.18
CA GLU A 18 -1.89 -6.31 6.35
C GLU A 18 -1.32 -6.73 5.01
N VAL A 19 0.01 -6.79 4.91
CA VAL A 19 0.69 -7.32 3.72
C VAL A 19 0.76 -8.84 3.86
N VAL A 20 0.16 -9.56 2.92
CA VAL A 20 -0.03 -11.02 3.00
C VAL A 20 0.85 -11.80 2.02
N GLY A 21 1.68 -11.12 1.24
CA GLY A 21 2.58 -11.76 0.29
C GLY A 21 3.73 -10.85 -0.10
N GLU A 22 4.69 -11.41 -0.83
CA GLU A 22 5.85 -10.66 -1.29
C GLU A 22 5.47 -9.63 -2.36
N PRO A 23 6.02 -8.41 -2.31
CA PRO A 23 5.81 -7.41 -3.34
C PRO A 23 6.48 -7.82 -4.65
N LYS A 24 5.81 -7.61 -5.78
CA LYS A 24 6.46 -7.66 -7.10
C LYS A 24 7.05 -6.30 -7.43
N HIS A 25 8.35 -6.30 -7.69
CA HIS A 25 9.08 -5.10 -8.04
C HIS A 25 9.09 -4.83 -9.54
N LEU A 26 9.10 -3.54 -9.88
CA LEU A 26 9.32 -3.12 -11.26
C LEU A 26 10.76 -3.43 -11.66
N ARG A 27 10.95 -4.11 -12.80
CA ARG A 27 12.28 -4.33 -13.38
C ARG A 27 12.79 -3.04 -14.04
N SER A 28 13.30 -2.11 -13.23
CA SER A 28 13.88 -0.85 -13.67
C SER A 28 15.18 -0.57 -12.93
N ASN A 29 16.19 -0.08 -13.65
CA ASN A 29 17.46 0.35 -13.09
C ASN A 29 17.40 1.79 -12.54
N PHE A 30 16.30 2.51 -12.76
CA PHE A 30 16.13 3.90 -12.34
C PHE A 30 15.00 4.05 -11.30
N ILE A 31 13.85 3.42 -11.54
CA ILE A 31 12.67 3.56 -10.69
C ILE A 31 12.54 2.37 -9.75
N ARG A 32 12.56 2.62 -8.43
CA ARG A 32 12.24 1.60 -7.43
C ARG A 32 10.73 1.47 -7.23
N GLY A 33 10.06 0.89 -8.23
CA GLY A 33 8.61 0.69 -8.25
C GLY A 33 8.17 -0.66 -7.66
N ILE A 34 6.94 -0.71 -7.16
CA ILE A 34 6.22 -1.94 -6.82
C ILE A 34 5.03 -2.01 -7.78
N THR A 35 4.92 -3.10 -8.55
CA THR A 35 3.83 -3.28 -9.52
C THR A 35 2.64 -3.99 -8.90
N GLU A 36 2.88 -4.87 -7.93
CA GLU A 36 1.84 -5.60 -7.20
C GLU A 36 2.24 -5.73 -5.72
N LEU A 37 1.30 -5.47 -4.81
CA LEU A 37 1.47 -5.67 -3.37
C LEU A 37 0.20 -6.35 -2.81
N PRO A 38 0.23 -7.66 -2.52
CA PRO A 38 -0.91 -8.36 -1.94
C PRO A 38 -1.22 -7.85 -0.53
N VAL A 39 -2.42 -7.29 -0.33
CA VAL A 39 -2.86 -6.77 0.97
C VAL A 39 -4.27 -7.24 1.34
N VAL A 40 -4.48 -7.41 2.64
CA VAL A 40 -5.81 -7.57 3.25
C VAL A 40 -6.09 -6.35 4.12
N VAL A 41 -7.26 -5.74 3.93
CA VAL A 41 -7.70 -4.58 4.71
C VAL A 41 -8.72 -5.00 5.76
N HIS A 42 -8.50 -4.56 6.99
CA HIS A 42 -9.39 -4.84 8.13
C HIS A 42 -10.25 -3.60 8.40
N GLY A 43 -11.54 -3.69 8.10
CA GLY A 43 -12.51 -2.60 8.30
C GLY A 43 -12.67 -2.20 9.78
N LYS A 44 -13.12 -0.96 10.01
CA LYS A 44 -13.56 -0.52 11.35
C LYS A 44 -14.89 -1.12 11.74
#